data_AF-A0A426UT62-F1
#
_entry.id   AF-A0A426UT62-F1
#
_cell.length_a   1.000
_cell.length_b   1.000
_cell.length_c   1.000
_cell.angle_alpha   90.00
_cell.angle_beta   90.00
_cell.angle_gamma   90.00
#
_symmetry.space_group_name_H-M   'P 1'
#
loop_
_entity.id
_entity.type
_entity.pdbx_description
1 polymer ?
#
loop_
_entity_poly.entity_id
_entity_poly.type
_entity_poly.pdbx_seq_one_letter_code
_entity_poly.pdbx_strand_id
1 'polypeptide(L)'
;MLYVVPGRRAAVALVANGGDTGGLIRAFAEPLVEEVAEAELSGPVPAAAAAAELDRYTGVYANGTQRITVSAQGDGLVAAVESTGDAAAMVARAGLSAEVAEIALRAAGPGVFVTGTGRYAQFLDAEAGPARFFHFGGRSVPRAV
;
A
#
# COMPACT_ATOMS: atom_id res chain seq x y z
N MET A 1 -14.03 8.49 -5.24
CA MET A 1 -13.67 8.51 -3.81
C MET A 1 -14.77 9.22 -3.04
N LEU A 2 -15.11 8.77 -1.83
CA LEU A 2 -16.11 9.39 -0.97
C LEU A 2 -15.56 9.52 0.46
N TYR A 3 -15.56 10.73 0.98
CA TYR A 3 -15.32 11.02 2.39
C TYR A 3 -16.64 11.45 3.03
N VAL A 4 -16.93 10.92 4.21
CA VAL A 4 -18.11 11.28 4.99
C VAL A 4 -17.62 11.83 6.32
N VAL A 5 -18.12 13.00 6.72
CA VAL A 5 -17.82 13.65 8.00
C VAL A 5 -19.13 13.73 8.80
N PRO A 6 -19.54 12.65 9.50
CA PRO A 6 -20.86 12.58 10.13
C PRO A 6 -21.11 13.69 11.15
N GLY A 7 -20.09 14.01 11.97
CA GLY A 7 -20.15 15.09 12.97
C GLY A 7 -20.41 16.47 12.38
N ARG A 8 -20.15 16.65 11.09
CA ARG A 8 -20.38 17.89 10.33
C ARG A 8 -21.55 17.79 9.35
N ARG A 9 -22.21 16.63 9.28
CA ARG A 9 -23.27 16.31 8.29
C ARG A 9 -22.85 16.65 6.86
N ALA A 10 -21.58 16.41 6.53
CA ALA A 10 -20.99 16.77 5.25
C ALA A 10 -20.37 15.54 4.57
N ALA A 11 -20.28 15.59 3.25
CA ALA A 11 -19.60 14.59 2.44
C ALA A 11 -18.86 15.25 1.28
N VAL A 12 -17.68 14.73 0.95
CA VAL A 12 -16.86 15.16 -0.19
C VAL A 12 -16.74 13.99 -1.15
N ALA A 13 -17.16 14.20 -2.40
CA ALA A 13 -17.11 13.19 -3.46
C ALA A 13 -16.21 13.66 -4.61
N LEU A 14 -15.23 12.83 -4.97
CA LEU A 14 -14.39 13.03 -6.15
C LEU A 14 -14.68 11.94 -7.19
N VAL A 15 -15.02 12.39 -8.39
CA VAL A 15 -15.23 11.55 -9.58
C VAL A 15 -14.22 11.96 -10.63
N ALA A 16 -13.48 10.98 -11.16
CA ALA A 16 -12.48 11.18 -12.22
C ALA A 16 -12.59 10.03 -13.22
N ASN A 17 -12.30 10.31 -14.50
CA ASN A 17 -12.36 9.37 -15.61
C ASN A 17 -10.97 8.98 -16.14
N GLY A 18 -9.91 9.26 -15.39
CA GLY A 18 -8.52 8.96 -15.75
C GLY A 18 -7.53 9.96 -15.15
N GLY A 19 -6.26 9.86 -15.56
CA GLY A 19 -5.18 10.74 -15.10
C GLY A 19 -4.63 10.39 -13.71
N ASP A 20 -3.86 11.31 -13.13
CA ASP A 20 -3.30 11.15 -11.77
C ASP A 20 -4.36 11.38 -10.69
N THR A 21 -5.26 10.40 -10.56
CA THR A 21 -6.33 10.43 -9.54
C THR A 21 -5.74 10.46 -8.12
N GLY A 22 -4.56 9.87 -7.91
CA GLY A 22 -3.86 9.93 -6.62
C GLY A 22 -3.40 11.34 -6.28
N GLY A 23 -2.83 12.05 -7.24
CA GLY A 23 -2.50 13.48 -7.12
C GLY A 23 -3.73 14.35 -6.88
N LEU A 24 -4.84 14.12 -7.58
CA LEU A 24 -6.09 14.84 -7.35
C LEU A 24 -6.65 14.63 -5.93
N ILE A 25 -6.56 13.40 -5.42
CA ILE A 25 -6.98 13.11 -4.05
C ILE A 25 -6.13 13.91 -3.06
N ARG A 26 -4.80 13.85 -3.17
CA ARG A 26 -3.88 14.54 -2.24
C ARG A 26 -3.93 16.07 -2.34
N ALA A 27 -4.06 16.61 -3.55
CA ALA A 27 -3.98 18.05 -3.77
C ALA A 27 -5.32 18.78 -3.55
N PHE A 28 -6.45 18.09 -3.71
CA PHE A 28 -7.77 18.72 -3.64
C PHE A 28 -8.71 18.04 -2.63
N ALA A 29 -8.89 16.73 -2.71
CA ALA A 29 -9.89 16.06 -1.89
C ALA A 29 -9.50 16.04 -0.41
N GLU A 30 -8.24 15.72 -0.09
CA GLU A 30 -7.74 15.65 1.28
C GLU A 30 -7.79 17.03 1.97
N PRO A 31 -7.25 18.14 1.41
CA PRO A 31 -7.34 19.47 2.03
C PRO A 31 -8.79 19.94 2.26
N LEU A 32 -9.69 19.69 1.31
CA LEU A 32 -11.11 20.04 1.47
C LEU A 32 -11.78 19.23 2.59
N VAL A 33 -11.41 17.96 2.76
CA VAL A 33 -11.92 17.13 3.85
C VAL A 33 -11.39 17.61 5.18
N GLU A 34 -10.12 18.00 5.27
CA GLU A 34 -9.53 18.55 6.49
C GLU A 34 -10.19 19.85 6.92
N GLU A 35 -10.46 20.75 5.96
CA GLU A 35 -11.20 22.00 6.19
C GLU A 35 -12.62 21.71 6.72
N VAL A 36 -13.36 20.83 6.05
CA VAL A 36 -14.73 20.47 6.45
C VAL A 36 -14.76 19.79 7.81
N ALA A 37 -13.80 18.91 8.09
CA ALA A 37 -13.70 18.19 9.35
C ALA A 37 -13.18 19.06 10.50
N GLU A 38 -12.48 20.16 10.19
CA GLU A 38 -11.60 20.90 11.10
C GLU A 38 -10.62 19.96 11.82
N ALA A 39 -10.07 19.01 11.07
CA ALA A 39 -9.15 18.01 11.58
C ALA A 39 -8.19 17.57 10.48
N GLU A 40 -6.91 17.43 10.81
CA GLU A 40 -5.92 16.91 9.88
C GLU A 40 -6.12 15.41 9.64
N LEU A 41 -6.01 15.01 8.38
CA LEU A 41 -5.96 13.61 8.01
C LEU A 41 -4.57 13.08 8.39
N SER A 42 -4.52 12.32 9.48
CA SER A 42 -3.28 11.78 10.00
C SER A 42 -3.10 10.29 9.69
N GLY A 43 -1.85 9.87 9.73
CA GLY A 43 -1.40 8.49 9.64
C GLY A 43 -0.44 8.14 10.77
N PRO A 44 -0.18 6.85 11.04
CA PRO A 44 0.94 6.44 11.86
C PRO A 44 2.25 6.98 11.26
N VAL A 45 3.07 7.53 12.13
CA VAL A 45 4.36 8.12 11.78
C VAL A 45 5.36 6.99 11.51
N PRO A 46 6.12 7.04 10.40
CA PRO A 46 7.20 6.10 10.18
C PRO A 46 8.21 6.09 11.34
N ALA A 47 8.66 4.92 11.73
CA ALA A 47 9.70 4.68 12.71
C ALA A 47 10.89 3.95 12.05
N ALA A 48 12.09 4.18 12.58
CA ALA A 48 13.25 3.37 12.21
C ALA A 48 13.07 1.95 12.77
N ALA A 49 13.30 0.93 11.94
CA ALA A 49 13.29 -0.48 12.35
C ALA A 49 14.70 -1.07 12.31
N ALA A 50 14.98 -2.01 13.21
CA ALA A 50 16.24 -2.74 13.20
C ALA A 50 16.24 -3.78 12.06
N ALA A 51 17.39 -4.01 11.42
CA ALA A 51 17.49 -4.94 10.29
C ALA A 51 17.01 -6.37 10.60
N ALA A 52 17.32 -6.90 11.79
CA ALA A 52 16.87 -8.22 12.23
C ALA A 52 15.34 -8.35 12.38
N GLU A 53 14.63 -7.23 12.51
CA GLU A 53 13.16 -7.21 12.48
C GLU A 53 12.63 -7.28 11.06
N LEU A 54 13.38 -6.78 10.07
CA LEU A 54 12.97 -6.73 8.67
C LEU A 54 13.03 -8.10 7.99
N ASP A 55 14.02 -8.93 8.34
CA ASP A 55 14.22 -10.26 7.72
C ASP A 55 12.97 -11.14 7.76
N ARG A 56 12.18 -11.07 8.84
CA ARG A 56 10.95 -11.87 8.99
C ARG A 56 9.88 -11.54 7.95
N TYR A 57 9.92 -10.32 7.39
CA TYR A 57 8.98 -9.83 6.39
C TYR A 57 9.47 -10.05 4.95
N THR A 58 10.77 -10.27 4.76
CA THR A 58 11.33 -10.58 3.44
C THR A 58 10.81 -11.92 2.91
N GLY A 59 10.72 -12.04 1.59
CA GLY A 59 10.26 -13.24 0.92
C GLY A 59 9.35 -12.93 -0.28
N VAL A 60 8.84 -13.99 -0.90
CA VAL A 60 7.91 -13.88 -2.02
C VAL A 60 6.50 -14.10 -1.51
N TYR A 61 5.58 -13.22 -1.86
CA TYR A 61 4.15 -13.33 -1.62
C TYR A 61 3.44 -13.43 -2.96
N ALA A 62 2.59 -14.42 -3.17
CA ALA A 62 1.97 -14.64 -4.46
C ALA A 62 0.52 -15.12 -4.35
N ASN A 63 -0.29 -14.71 -5.31
CA ASN A 63 -1.60 -15.31 -5.58
C ASN A 63 -1.77 -15.47 -7.10
N GLY A 64 -2.96 -15.88 -7.56
CA GLY A 64 -3.20 -16.11 -8.98
C GLY A 64 -3.08 -14.88 -9.90
N THR A 65 -2.92 -13.68 -9.35
CA THR A 65 -2.92 -12.42 -10.12
C THR A 65 -1.63 -11.60 -9.97
N GLN A 66 -0.82 -11.87 -8.96
CA GLN A 66 0.40 -11.10 -8.70
C GLN A 66 1.44 -11.93 -7.94
N ARG A 67 2.71 -11.58 -8.17
CA ARG A 67 3.84 -11.96 -7.32
C ARG A 67 4.46 -10.69 -6.75
N ILE A 68 4.82 -10.73 -5.48
CA ILE A 68 5.38 -9.63 -4.73
C ILE A 68 6.65 -10.12 -4.07
N THR A 69 7.80 -9.60 -4.49
CA THR A 69 9.10 -9.90 -3.87
C THR A 69 9.42 -8.79 -2.88
N VAL A 70 9.52 -9.14 -1.60
CA VAL A 70 9.87 -8.22 -0.52
C VAL A 70 11.33 -8.45 -0.12
N SER A 71 12.14 -7.42 -0.24
CA SER A 71 13.57 -7.42 0.11
C SER A 71 13.91 -6.27 1.05
N ALA A 72 14.89 -6.48 1.94
CA ALA A 72 15.42 -5.42 2.78
C ALA A 72 16.26 -4.44 1.95
N GLN A 73 16.06 -3.14 2.17
CA GLN A 73 16.82 -2.07 1.55
C GLN A 73 17.08 -0.95 2.57
N GLY A 74 18.32 -0.86 3.05
CA GLY A 74 18.70 0.06 4.12
C GLY A 74 17.94 -0.26 5.42
N ASP A 75 17.26 0.75 5.95
CA ASP A 75 16.41 0.70 7.14
C ASP A 75 14.93 0.38 6.83
N GLY A 76 14.63 -0.09 5.62
CA GLY A 76 13.26 -0.36 5.17
C GLY A 76 13.07 -1.57 4.26
N LEU A 77 11.81 -1.74 3.88
CA LEU A 77 11.25 -2.62 2.85
C LEU A 77 11.39 -2.08 1.42
N VAL A 78 11.62 -2.92 0.42
CA VAL A 78 11.08 -2.70 -0.93
C VAL A 78 10.22 -3.89 -1.33
N ALA A 79 9.01 -3.61 -1.82
CA ALA A 79 8.13 -4.59 -2.43
C ALA A 79 8.11 -4.37 -3.95
N ALA A 80 8.66 -5.34 -4.69
CA ALA A 80 8.60 -5.41 -6.15
C ALA A 80 7.36 -6.21 -6.56
N VAL A 81 6.36 -5.52 -7.13
CA VAL A 81 5.07 -6.11 -7.50
C VAL A 81 5.01 -6.34 -9.00
N GLU A 82 4.76 -7.58 -9.39
CA GLU A 82 4.52 -7.99 -10.77
C GLU A 82 3.11 -8.58 -10.92
N SER A 83 2.41 -8.20 -11.99
CA SER A 83 1.17 -8.89 -12.38
C SER A 83 1.51 -10.23 -13.03
N THR A 84 0.73 -11.27 -12.77
CA THR A 84 0.94 -12.61 -13.32
C THR A 84 -0.30 -13.15 -14.03
N GLY A 85 -0.12 -14.18 -14.86
CA GLY A 85 -1.21 -14.90 -15.53
C GLY A 85 -2.18 -13.98 -16.30
N ASP A 86 -3.48 -14.16 -16.06
CA ASP A 86 -4.53 -13.40 -16.74
C ASP A 86 -4.48 -11.90 -16.44
N ALA A 87 -4.00 -11.50 -15.26
CA ALA A 87 -3.83 -10.09 -14.92
C ALA A 87 -2.75 -9.43 -15.80
N ALA A 88 -1.60 -10.10 -15.98
CA ALA A 88 -0.55 -9.63 -16.88
C ALA A 88 -1.05 -9.55 -18.34
N ALA A 89 -1.77 -10.57 -18.81
CA ALA A 89 -2.33 -10.59 -20.16
C ALA A 89 -3.35 -9.46 -20.38
N MET A 90 -4.16 -9.15 -19.36
CA MET A 90 -5.10 -8.02 -19.41
C MET A 90 -4.37 -6.67 -19.50
N VAL A 91 -3.35 -6.45 -18.68
CA VAL A 91 -2.53 -5.22 -18.70
C VAL A 91 -1.93 -5.00 -20.10
N ALA A 92 -1.36 -6.06 -20.69
CA ALA A 92 -0.81 -6.00 -22.04
C ALA A 92 -1.87 -5.66 -23.10
N ARG A 93 -3.06 -6.28 -23.04
CA ARG A 93 -4.16 -5.96 -23.98
C ARG A 93 -4.66 -4.53 -23.86
N ALA A 94 -4.57 -3.94 -22.67
CA ALA A 94 -4.94 -2.54 -22.42
C ALA A 94 -3.86 -1.55 -22.92
N GLY A 95 -2.73 -2.03 -23.45
CA GLY A 95 -1.61 -1.18 -23.86
C GLY A 95 -0.89 -0.52 -22.68
N LEU A 96 -1.03 -1.06 -21.47
CA LEU A 96 -0.38 -0.57 -20.26
C LEU A 96 0.96 -1.29 -20.05
N SER A 97 1.93 -0.61 -19.45
CA SER A 97 3.21 -1.24 -19.11
C SER A 97 3.01 -2.31 -18.04
N ALA A 98 3.64 -3.47 -18.25
CA ALA A 98 3.73 -4.56 -17.27
C ALA A 98 4.98 -4.44 -16.39
N GLU A 99 5.55 -3.23 -16.29
CA GLU A 99 6.71 -2.96 -15.44
C GLU A 99 6.48 -3.37 -13.99
N VAL A 100 7.56 -3.84 -13.37
CA VAL A 100 7.59 -4.15 -11.94
C VAL A 100 7.43 -2.85 -11.18
N ALA A 101 6.37 -2.75 -10.39
CA ALA A 101 6.15 -1.59 -9.53
C ALA A 101 6.94 -1.79 -8.23
N GLU A 102 7.91 -0.90 -7.97
CA GLU A 102 8.65 -0.88 -6.71
C GLU A 102 7.99 0.05 -5.71
N ILE A 103 7.74 -0.48 -4.51
CA ILE A 103 7.11 0.27 -3.42
C ILE A 103 8.04 0.22 -2.21
N ALA A 104 8.59 1.38 -1.85
CA ALA A 104 9.31 1.54 -0.60
C ALA A 104 8.34 1.38 0.59
N LEU A 105 8.75 0.61 1.59
CA LEU A 105 8.01 0.38 2.82
C LEU A 105 8.86 0.82 4.02
N ARG A 106 8.32 1.73 4.83
CA ARG A 106 8.95 2.20 6.06
C ARG A 106 8.17 1.69 7.25
N ALA A 107 8.84 1.09 8.23
CA ALA A 107 8.14 0.59 9.42
C ALA A 107 7.40 1.74 10.12
N ALA A 108 6.25 1.44 10.72
CA ALA A 108 5.50 2.37 11.58
C ALA A 108 4.98 1.69 12.85
N GLY A 109 5.26 0.40 13.00
CA GLY A 109 4.91 -0.43 14.14
C GLY A 109 5.14 -1.91 13.82
N PRO A 110 4.93 -2.83 14.79
CA PRO A 110 5.06 -4.26 14.55
C PRO A 110 4.18 -4.73 13.38
N GLY A 111 4.81 -5.23 12.31
CA GLY A 111 4.14 -5.67 11.10
C GLY A 111 3.47 -4.57 10.26
N VAL A 112 3.54 -3.29 10.66
CA VAL A 112 2.87 -2.17 9.95
C VAL A 112 3.90 -1.30 9.25
N PHE A 113 3.66 -1.00 7.98
CA PHE A 113 4.55 -0.21 7.14
C PHE A 113 3.80 0.89 6.38
N VAL A 114 4.40 2.06 6.29
CA VAL A 114 3.99 3.16 5.42
C VAL A 114 4.61 2.98 4.04
N THR A 115 3.80 3.11 2.99
CA THR A 115 4.26 3.03 1.60
C THR A 115 4.75 4.39 1.11
N GLY A 116 5.60 4.40 0.07
CA GLY A 116 6.03 5.63 -0.60
C GLY A 116 4.87 6.50 -1.16
N THR A 117 3.65 5.96 -1.21
CA THR A 117 2.43 6.67 -1.63
C THR A 117 1.58 7.22 -0.47
N GLY A 118 2.06 7.12 0.78
CA GLY A 118 1.34 7.57 1.98
C GLY A 118 0.20 6.65 2.40
N ARG A 119 0.18 5.40 1.90
CA ARG A 119 -0.76 4.34 2.30
C ARG A 119 -0.07 3.38 3.26
N TYR A 120 -0.80 2.34 3.68
CA TYR A 120 -0.25 1.30 4.55
C TYR A 120 -0.13 -0.04 3.83
N ALA A 121 0.86 -0.79 4.28
CA ALA A 121 0.96 -2.22 4.08
C ALA A 121 1.13 -2.90 5.44
N GLN A 122 0.69 -4.14 5.56
CA GLN A 122 0.79 -4.90 6.79
C GLN A 122 1.28 -6.32 6.52
N PHE A 123 2.20 -6.80 7.34
CA PHE A 123 2.57 -8.20 7.39
C PHE A 123 1.81 -8.87 8.53
N LEU A 124 1.13 -9.97 8.22
CA LEU A 124 0.26 -10.70 9.15
C LEU A 124 0.88 -12.04 9.53
N ASP A 125 0.52 -12.53 10.72
CA ASP A 125 0.97 -13.80 11.30
C ASP A 125 2.51 -13.92 11.33
N ALA A 126 3.18 -12.94 11.95
CA ALA A 126 4.65 -12.84 12.01
C ALA A 126 5.22 -13.04 13.42
N GLU A 127 4.38 -13.39 14.40
CA GLU A 127 4.74 -13.48 15.81
C GLU A 127 5.63 -14.70 16.11
N ALA A 128 5.43 -15.81 15.38
CA ALA A 128 6.13 -17.07 15.59
C ALA A 128 7.24 -17.34 14.55
N GLY A 129 7.55 -16.38 13.68
CA GLY A 129 8.50 -16.57 12.60
C GLY A 129 8.25 -15.66 11.40
N PRO A 130 8.57 -16.11 10.18
CA PRO A 130 8.36 -15.32 8.98
C PRO A 130 6.87 -15.04 8.75
N ALA A 131 6.54 -13.81 8.35
CA ALA A 131 5.15 -13.41 8.10
C ALA A 131 4.50 -14.30 7.04
N ARG A 132 3.24 -14.70 7.26
CA ARG A 132 2.51 -15.60 6.36
C ARG A 132 1.74 -14.86 5.27
N PHE A 133 1.42 -13.59 5.49
CA PHE A 133 0.70 -12.78 4.51
C PHE A 133 1.27 -11.36 4.44
N PHE A 134 1.19 -10.79 3.24
CA PHE A 134 1.40 -9.38 2.98
C PHE A 134 0.07 -8.75 2.54
N HIS A 135 -0.45 -7.83 3.35
CA HIS A 135 -1.66 -7.07 3.09
C HIS A 135 -1.30 -5.72 2.46
N PHE A 136 -1.70 -5.53 1.20
CA PHE A 136 -1.43 -4.32 0.44
C PHE A 136 -2.55 -4.07 -0.58
N GLY A 137 -2.91 -2.80 -0.79
CA GLY A 137 -3.96 -2.43 -1.75
C GLY A 137 -5.34 -3.03 -1.45
N GLY A 138 -5.64 -3.27 -0.15
CA GLY A 138 -6.89 -3.89 0.30
C GLY A 138 -6.97 -5.40 0.07
N ARG A 139 -5.86 -6.07 -0.23
CA ARG A 139 -5.79 -7.52 -0.46
C ARG A 139 -4.70 -8.14 0.40
N SER A 140 -4.99 -9.31 0.97
CA SER A 140 -3.99 -10.14 1.63
C SER A 140 -3.43 -11.16 0.65
N VAL A 141 -2.11 -11.18 0.49
CA VAL A 141 -1.38 -12.08 -0.42
C VAL A 141 -0.59 -13.07 0.44
N PRO A 142 -0.80 -14.38 0.28
CA PRO A 142 -0.05 -15.36 1.06
C PRO A 142 1.41 -15.39 0.64
N ARG A 143 2.29 -15.71 1.59
CA ARG A 143 3.68 -16.06 1.33
C ARG A 143 3.71 -17.30 0.46
N ALA A 144 4.49 -17.25 -0.62
CA ALA A 144 4.79 -18.41 -1.43
C ALA A 144 5.61 -19.39 -0.58
N VAL A 145 5.21 -20.67 -0.62
CA VAL A 145 5.86 -21.77 0.11
C VAL A 145 7.30 -21.95 -0.33
#